data_AF-A0A968SBF0-F1
#
_entry.id   AF-A0A968SBF0-F1
#
_cell.length_a   1.000
_cell.length_b   1.000
_cell.length_c   1.000
_cell.angle_alpha   90.00
_cell.angle_beta   90.00
_cell.angle_gamma   90.00
#
_symmetry.space_group_name_H-M   'P 1'
#
loop_
_entity.id
_entity.type
_entity.pdbx_description
1 polymer ?
#
loop_
_entity_poly.entity_id
_entity_poly.type
_entity_poly.pdbx_seq_one_letter_code
_entity_poly.pdbx_strand_id
1 'polypeptide(L)'
;MSQIIRKIYLHWTGTNYNWAEPGHYHTVILGNGTVRRLTGYDQPLHSHTYARNSNAVSITTSCMGGIGWKDFPPTDIQVNAMCQEVATLAKQLGWKAMDITIAKILTHAEAAANKDFTLAQARSATGVSFNTARARGLPHDNYGPMSWHDGWPGGTADRWDYWQVKPTDRGGEGGEILRRKIRQLMEVPISKEATQLSQLPKQNECRIFYGSQQICLGYIMADNRCYVRLREIIPPLGIRIGEFQGGSLRFINLLSELVPRYLVDSPIVSGFPLVDIYMNRPQDIEGNPIGDEQQPVRPFMQGILVENSTFVLVADFCGEFGLSFSFSGADKTIRIQPK
;
A
#
# COMPACT_ATOMS: atom_id res chain seq x y z
N MET A 1 -16.54 -7.55 10.96
CA MET A 1 -15.49 -8.48 10.48
C MET A 1 -14.53 -7.73 9.58
N SER A 2 -13.24 -7.74 9.89
CA SER A 2 -12.17 -7.26 9.00
C SER A 2 -12.22 -7.98 7.64
N GLN A 3 -11.83 -7.29 6.56
CA GLN A 3 -11.96 -7.88 5.23
C GLN A 3 -10.93 -8.99 4.98
N ILE A 4 -11.34 -10.06 4.28
CA ILE A 4 -10.42 -11.04 3.72
C ILE A 4 -10.00 -10.54 2.34
N ILE A 5 -8.74 -10.20 2.15
CA ILE A 5 -8.26 -9.70 0.85
C ILE A 5 -8.07 -10.87 -0.11
N ARG A 6 -8.88 -10.91 -1.18
CA ARG A 6 -8.79 -11.90 -2.25
C ARG A 6 -8.25 -11.32 -3.55
N LYS A 7 -8.46 -10.03 -3.78
CA LYS A 7 -8.05 -9.32 -4.99
C LYS A 7 -7.41 -7.96 -4.68
N ILE A 8 -6.50 -7.53 -5.54
CA ILE A 8 -5.96 -6.17 -5.56
C ILE A 8 -6.27 -5.58 -6.94
N TYR A 9 -6.90 -4.41 -6.97
CA TYR A 9 -7.19 -3.67 -8.18
C TYR A 9 -6.22 -2.50 -8.35
N LEU A 10 -5.70 -2.36 -9.57
CA LEU A 10 -4.75 -1.32 -9.94
C LEU A 10 -5.42 -0.24 -10.77
N HIS A 11 -5.21 1.01 -10.38
CA HIS A 11 -5.89 2.17 -10.94
C HIS A 11 -4.92 3.31 -11.25
N TRP A 12 -5.39 4.27 -12.04
CA TRP A 12 -4.94 5.65 -11.93
C TRP A 12 -6.11 6.52 -11.48
N THR A 13 -5.82 7.73 -11.03
CA THR A 13 -6.86 8.63 -10.49
C THR A 13 -7.50 9.52 -11.56
N GLY A 14 -6.90 9.67 -12.74
CA GLY A 14 -7.36 10.63 -13.75
C GLY A 14 -7.11 12.09 -13.34
N THR A 15 -6.06 12.35 -12.55
CA THR A 15 -5.74 13.67 -11.97
C THR A 15 -4.27 14.04 -12.20
N ASN A 16 -3.82 15.14 -11.58
CA ASN A 16 -2.41 15.51 -11.56
C ASN A 16 -1.59 14.61 -10.61
N TYR A 17 -0.28 14.82 -10.58
CA TYR A 17 0.67 14.01 -9.79
C TYR A 17 0.55 14.10 -8.26
N ASN A 18 -0.23 15.02 -7.72
CA ASN A 18 -0.24 15.33 -6.29
C ASN A 18 -1.56 14.99 -5.58
N TRP A 19 -2.58 14.55 -6.32
CA TRP A 19 -3.86 14.20 -5.72
C TRP A 19 -3.71 12.98 -4.80
N ALA A 20 -4.25 13.04 -3.60
CA ALA A 20 -4.35 11.90 -2.69
C ALA A 20 -5.41 12.18 -1.62
N GLU A 21 -6.65 11.79 -1.91
CA GLU A 21 -7.78 11.99 -1.00
C GLU A 21 -8.31 10.66 -0.45
N PRO A 22 -8.67 10.60 0.84
CA PRO A 22 -9.26 9.40 1.44
C PRO A 22 -10.62 9.03 0.82
N GLY A 23 -11.06 7.80 1.06
CA GLY A 23 -12.40 7.32 0.67
C GLY A 23 -12.50 6.63 -0.68
N HIS A 24 -11.53 6.82 -1.56
CA HIS A 24 -11.55 6.23 -2.91
C HIS A 24 -10.64 5.02 -3.06
N TYR A 25 -9.45 5.08 -2.47
CA TYR A 25 -8.42 4.07 -2.63
C TYR A 25 -7.72 3.82 -1.30
N HIS A 26 -7.22 2.60 -1.11
CA HIS A 26 -6.48 2.28 0.11
C HIS A 26 -5.12 2.99 0.09
N THR A 27 -4.46 2.96 -1.07
CA THR A 27 -3.14 3.57 -1.27
C THR A 27 -3.09 4.33 -2.58
N VAL A 28 -2.49 5.52 -2.53
CA VAL A 28 -2.28 6.43 -3.65
C VAL A 28 -0.79 6.73 -3.80
N ILE A 29 -0.24 6.51 -4.98
CA ILE A 29 1.16 6.79 -5.30
C ILE A 29 1.30 8.10 -6.10
N LEU A 30 1.95 9.10 -5.53
CA LEU A 30 2.16 10.41 -6.15
C LEU A 30 3.24 10.38 -7.25
N GLY A 31 3.29 11.42 -8.11
CA GLY A 31 4.19 11.50 -9.27
C GLY A 31 5.67 11.23 -9.01
N ASN A 32 6.14 11.57 -7.81
CA ASN A 32 7.51 11.37 -7.35
C ASN A 32 7.74 9.98 -6.70
N GLY A 33 6.76 9.08 -6.71
CA GLY A 33 6.82 7.75 -6.08
C GLY A 33 6.40 7.70 -4.61
N THR A 34 6.03 8.84 -4.00
CA THR A 34 5.54 8.91 -2.63
C THR A 34 4.29 8.04 -2.44
N VAL A 35 4.29 7.18 -1.40
CA VAL A 35 3.17 6.32 -1.02
C VAL A 35 2.29 7.04 0.01
N ARG A 36 1.00 7.22 -0.26
CA ARG A 36 -0.01 7.71 0.70
C ARG A 36 -0.99 6.60 1.03
N ARG A 37 -0.97 6.10 2.26
CA ARG A 37 -1.93 5.08 2.76
C ARG A 37 -3.11 5.79 3.40
N LEU A 38 -4.22 5.85 2.66
CA LEU A 38 -5.38 6.67 3.00
C LEU A 38 -6.51 5.87 3.65
N THR A 39 -6.47 4.54 3.53
CA THR A 39 -7.36 3.61 4.23
C THR A 39 -6.60 2.33 4.53
N GLY A 40 -6.70 1.83 5.76
CA GLY A 40 -6.09 0.55 6.14
C GLY A 40 -6.60 -0.62 5.28
N TYR A 41 -5.72 -1.53 4.89
CA TYR A 41 -6.06 -2.66 4.01
C TYR A 41 -7.09 -3.64 4.59
N ASP A 42 -7.35 -3.59 5.89
CA ASP A 42 -8.36 -4.42 6.55
C ASP A 42 -9.76 -3.76 6.60
N GLN A 43 -9.90 -2.53 6.10
CA GLN A 43 -11.17 -1.82 5.95
C GLN A 43 -11.70 -1.90 4.53
N PRO A 44 -12.95 -2.32 4.32
CA PRO A 44 -13.53 -2.30 2.99
C PRO A 44 -13.68 -0.86 2.49
N LEU A 45 -13.49 -0.68 1.18
CA LEU A 45 -13.98 0.48 0.44
C LEU A 45 -15.13 0.03 -0.45
N HIS A 46 -16.01 0.93 -0.88
CA HIS A 46 -17.21 0.56 -1.63
C HIS A 46 -17.28 1.20 -3.02
N SER A 47 -16.30 2.01 -3.41
CA SER A 47 -16.40 2.88 -4.58
C SER A 47 -15.17 2.89 -5.52
N HIS A 48 -14.31 1.86 -5.53
CA HIS A 48 -13.12 1.83 -6.40
C HIS A 48 -13.28 1.03 -7.70
N THR A 49 -13.86 -0.17 -7.66
CA THR A 49 -14.04 -1.07 -8.80
C THR A 49 -15.47 -1.60 -8.81
N TYR A 50 -16.23 -1.21 -9.84
CA TYR A 50 -17.66 -1.49 -9.90
C TYR A 50 -17.99 -2.98 -9.76
N ALA A 51 -18.93 -3.29 -8.86
CA ALA A 51 -19.37 -4.64 -8.49
C ALA A 51 -18.26 -5.59 -7.99
N ARG A 52 -17.12 -5.05 -7.54
CA ARG A 52 -15.91 -5.81 -7.19
C ARG A 52 -15.20 -5.38 -5.91
N ASN A 53 -15.78 -4.45 -5.16
CA ASN A 53 -15.13 -3.83 -4.00
C ASN A 53 -15.03 -4.75 -2.76
N SER A 54 -15.91 -5.74 -2.63
CA SER A 54 -15.84 -6.66 -1.48
C SER A 54 -14.60 -7.54 -1.54
N ASN A 55 -13.97 -7.77 -0.38
CA ASN A 55 -12.78 -8.63 -0.25
C ASN A 55 -11.63 -8.21 -1.17
N ALA A 56 -11.47 -6.89 -1.35
CA ALA A 56 -10.53 -6.33 -2.30
C ALA A 56 -9.87 -5.05 -1.78
N VAL A 57 -8.63 -4.88 -2.21
CA VAL A 57 -7.86 -3.65 -1.99
C VAL A 57 -7.68 -2.93 -3.32
N SER A 58 -7.60 -1.60 -3.25
CA SER A 58 -7.27 -0.76 -4.39
C SER A 58 -6.02 0.06 -4.13
N ILE A 59 -5.06 -0.07 -5.05
CA ILE A 59 -3.80 0.69 -5.05
C ILE A 59 -3.73 1.44 -6.38
N THR A 60 -3.52 2.75 -6.32
CA THR A 60 -3.62 3.64 -7.49
C THR A 60 -2.40 4.54 -7.64
N THR A 61 -2.19 5.10 -8.82
CA THR A 61 -1.24 6.20 -9.06
C THR A 61 -1.97 7.51 -9.37
N SER A 62 -1.47 8.61 -8.83
CA SER A 62 -1.97 9.96 -9.12
C SER A 62 -1.47 10.43 -10.47
N CYS A 63 -2.20 10.13 -11.54
CA CYS A 63 -1.80 10.46 -12.90
C CYS A 63 -3.02 10.42 -13.84
N MET A 64 -2.76 10.58 -15.13
CA MET A 64 -3.70 10.51 -16.24
C MET A 64 -4.79 11.60 -16.26
N GLY A 65 -4.56 12.71 -15.56
CA GLY A 65 -5.37 13.92 -15.73
C GLY A 65 -5.09 14.63 -17.06
N GLY A 66 -6.00 15.52 -17.46
CA GLY A 66 -5.86 16.33 -18.67
C GLY A 66 -5.92 15.51 -19.96
N ILE A 67 -5.05 15.84 -20.92
CA ILE A 67 -4.92 15.13 -22.19
C ILE A 67 -4.08 13.87 -21.95
N GLY A 68 -4.70 12.70 -22.20
CA GLY A 68 -4.08 11.39 -22.00
C GLY A 68 -2.70 11.26 -22.66
N TRP A 69 -1.77 10.63 -21.95
CA TRP A 69 -0.35 10.45 -22.32
C TRP A 69 0.49 11.73 -22.50
N LYS A 70 -0.12 12.92 -22.51
CA LYS A 70 0.56 14.19 -22.72
C LYS A 70 0.84 14.91 -21.40
N ASP A 71 -0.22 15.13 -20.60
CA ASP A 71 -0.13 16.07 -19.48
C ASP A 71 0.42 15.39 -18.21
N PHE A 72 -0.18 14.25 -17.84
CA PHE A 72 0.20 13.51 -16.62
C PHE A 72 0.33 12.00 -16.87
N PRO A 73 1.15 11.51 -17.84
CA PRO A 73 1.37 10.07 -18.01
C PRO A 73 1.90 9.41 -16.72
N PRO A 74 1.63 8.11 -16.45
CA PRO A 74 2.20 7.44 -15.28
C PRO A 74 3.73 7.51 -15.33
N THR A 75 4.37 7.98 -14.25
CA THR A 75 5.83 8.02 -14.19
C THR A 75 6.41 6.63 -13.88
N ASP A 76 7.64 6.36 -14.31
CA ASP A 76 8.29 5.09 -14.00
C ASP A 76 8.44 4.86 -12.49
N ILE A 77 8.72 5.93 -11.74
CA ILE A 77 8.83 5.86 -10.28
C ILE A 77 7.49 5.59 -9.60
N GLN A 78 6.38 6.15 -10.12
CA GLN A 78 5.02 5.81 -9.68
C GLN A 78 4.71 4.33 -9.88
N VAL A 79 4.94 3.83 -11.09
CA VAL A 79 4.64 2.44 -11.43
C VAL A 79 5.54 1.49 -10.61
N ASN A 80 6.81 1.83 -10.42
CA ASN A 80 7.72 1.09 -9.54
C ASN A 80 7.18 1.01 -8.11
N ALA A 81 6.85 2.14 -7.50
CA ALA A 81 6.35 2.21 -6.13
C ALA A 81 4.99 1.50 -5.97
N MET A 82 4.08 1.62 -6.93
CA MET A 82 2.82 0.87 -6.95
C MET A 82 3.09 -0.64 -6.98
N CYS A 83 3.92 -1.13 -7.89
CA CYS A 83 4.24 -2.56 -7.96
C CYS A 83 4.94 -3.05 -6.68
N GLN A 84 5.77 -2.22 -6.05
CA GLN A 84 6.42 -2.54 -4.78
C GLN A 84 5.39 -2.67 -3.65
N GLU A 85 4.45 -1.73 -3.53
CA GLU A 85 3.38 -1.80 -2.53
C GLU A 85 2.52 -3.05 -2.72
N VAL A 86 2.17 -3.38 -3.97
CA VAL A 86 1.39 -4.59 -4.28
C VAL A 86 2.18 -5.86 -3.94
N ALA A 87 3.47 -5.92 -4.29
CA ALA A 87 4.34 -7.06 -3.97
C ALA A 87 4.48 -7.26 -2.45
N THR A 88 4.62 -6.17 -1.71
CA THR A 88 4.65 -6.13 -0.25
C THR A 88 3.36 -6.68 0.34
N LEU A 89 2.20 -6.16 -0.07
CA LEU A 89 0.90 -6.62 0.41
C LEU A 89 0.66 -8.09 0.05
N ALA A 90 1.00 -8.51 -1.16
CA ALA A 90 0.88 -9.92 -1.57
C ALA A 90 1.72 -10.85 -0.68
N LYS A 91 2.97 -10.47 -0.36
CA LYS A 91 3.83 -11.20 0.58
C LYS A 91 3.22 -11.26 1.98
N GLN A 92 2.69 -10.13 2.48
CA GLN A 92 1.99 -10.08 3.77
C GLN A 92 0.77 -11.01 3.82
N LEU A 93 0.02 -11.10 2.71
CA LEU A 93 -1.11 -12.01 2.53
C LEU A 93 -0.71 -13.48 2.39
N GLY A 94 0.59 -13.79 2.36
CA GLY A 94 1.10 -15.14 2.17
C GLY A 94 1.00 -15.65 0.73
N TRP A 95 0.75 -14.76 -0.23
CA TRP A 95 0.75 -15.12 -1.65
C TRP A 95 2.19 -15.32 -2.13
N LYS A 96 2.36 -16.27 -3.05
CA LYS A 96 3.61 -16.55 -3.74
C LYS A 96 3.64 -15.80 -5.07
N ALA A 97 4.82 -15.63 -5.67
CA ALA A 97 4.94 -15.03 -6.99
C ALA A 97 4.07 -15.74 -8.04
N MET A 98 3.93 -17.07 -7.96
CA MET A 98 3.06 -17.83 -8.87
C MET A 98 1.55 -17.53 -8.71
N ASP A 99 1.13 -16.98 -7.57
CA ASP A 99 -0.27 -16.61 -7.33
C ASP A 99 -0.63 -15.27 -8.00
N ILE A 100 0.37 -14.50 -8.42
CA ILE A 100 0.21 -13.18 -9.07
C ILE A 100 -0.23 -13.36 -10.52
N THR A 101 -1.51 -13.66 -10.63
CA THR A 101 -2.25 -13.89 -11.88
C THR A 101 -3.44 -12.93 -11.95
N ILE A 102 -4.14 -12.93 -13.07
CA ILE A 102 -5.39 -12.17 -13.24
C ILE A 102 -6.48 -12.54 -12.23
N ALA A 103 -6.40 -13.71 -11.59
CA ALA A 103 -7.33 -14.09 -10.54
C ALA A 103 -7.15 -13.29 -9.24
N LYS A 104 -5.95 -12.72 -9.03
CA LYS A 104 -5.56 -11.99 -7.81
C LYS A 104 -5.35 -10.50 -8.05
N ILE A 105 -4.77 -10.13 -9.19
CA ILE A 105 -4.39 -8.76 -9.49
C ILE A 105 -4.91 -8.39 -10.86
N LEU A 106 -5.82 -7.42 -10.89
CA LEU A 106 -6.42 -6.88 -12.10
C LEU A 106 -6.17 -5.38 -12.16
N THR A 107 -5.97 -4.87 -13.37
CA THR A 107 -6.17 -3.43 -13.60
C THR A 107 -7.65 -3.12 -13.70
N HIS A 108 -8.04 -1.85 -13.54
CA HIS A 108 -9.43 -1.48 -13.78
C HIS A 108 -9.86 -1.79 -15.21
N ALA A 109 -8.98 -1.61 -16.21
CA ALA A 109 -9.28 -1.98 -17.60
C ALA A 109 -9.65 -3.47 -17.73
N GLU A 110 -8.89 -4.36 -17.07
CA GLU A 110 -9.16 -5.80 -17.10
C GLU A 110 -10.45 -6.16 -16.35
N ALA A 111 -10.69 -5.54 -15.19
CA ALA A 111 -11.91 -5.75 -14.41
C ALA A 111 -13.15 -5.24 -15.16
N ALA A 112 -13.06 -4.07 -15.79
CA ALA A 112 -14.10 -3.47 -16.62
C ALA A 112 -14.46 -4.32 -17.84
N ALA A 113 -13.48 -5.04 -18.39
CA ALA A 113 -13.67 -5.98 -19.48
C ALA A 113 -14.02 -7.41 -19.04
N ASN A 114 -14.29 -7.64 -17.75
CA ASN A 114 -14.60 -8.96 -17.17
C ASN A 114 -13.53 -10.03 -17.46
N LYS A 115 -12.24 -9.66 -17.50
CA LYS A 115 -11.14 -10.62 -17.78
C LYS A 115 -10.89 -11.66 -16.69
N ASP A 116 -11.57 -11.55 -15.56
CA ASP A 116 -11.65 -12.60 -14.53
C ASP A 116 -12.66 -13.72 -14.84
N PHE A 117 -13.34 -13.66 -15.98
CA PHE A 117 -14.26 -14.70 -16.49
C PHE A 117 -13.67 -15.41 -17.71
N THR A 118 -14.36 -16.44 -18.21
CA THR A 118 -13.96 -17.08 -19.48
C THR A 118 -14.26 -16.16 -20.68
N LEU A 119 -13.51 -16.32 -21.76
CA LEU A 119 -13.74 -15.59 -23.01
C LEU A 119 -15.18 -15.75 -23.54
N ALA A 120 -15.75 -16.96 -23.42
CA ALA A 120 -17.11 -17.23 -23.85
C ALA A 120 -18.15 -16.43 -23.03
N GLN A 121 -17.95 -16.36 -21.71
CA GLN A 121 -18.79 -15.54 -20.82
C GLN A 121 -18.64 -14.05 -21.14
N ALA A 122 -17.42 -13.55 -21.26
CA ALA A 122 -17.20 -12.14 -21.56
C ALA A 122 -17.82 -11.72 -22.90
N ARG A 123 -17.69 -12.56 -23.94
CA ARG A 123 -18.36 -12.35 -25.23
C ARG A 123 -19.87 -12.35 -25.10
N SER A 124 -20.42 -13.27 -24.30
CA SER A 124 -21.86 -13.35 -24.11
C SER A 124 -22.43 -12.12 -23.39
N ALA A 125 -21.65 -11.34 -22.62
CA ALA A 125 -22.14 -10.11 -21.98
C ALA A 125 -21.58 -8.79 -22.56
N THR A 126 -20.93 -8.85 -23.72
CA THR A 126 -20.46 -7.62 -24.38
C THR A 126 -21.58 -6.99 -25.21
N GLY A 127 -21.73 -5.66 -25.12
CA GLY A 127 -22.72 -4.92 -25.90
C GLY A 127 -24.17 -5.14 -25.48
N VAL A 128 -24.41 -5.63 -24.25
CA VAL A 128 -25.75 -5.83 -23.69
C VAL A 128 -25.95 -4.99 -22.44
N SER A 129 -27.21 -4.86 -21.98
CA SER A 129 -27.52 -4.12 -20.75
C SER A 129 -26.90 -4.77 -19.51
N PHE A 130 -26.68 -3.96 -18.47
CA PHE A 130 -26.27 -4.42 -17.14
C PHE A 130 -27.12 -5.60 -16.63
N ASN A 131 -28.45 -5.50 -16.73
CA ASN A 131 -29.37 -6.54 -16.29
C ASN A 131 -29.16 -7.85 -17.07
N THR A 132 -28.90 -7.76 -18.38
CA THR A 132 -28.61 -8.91 -19.23
C THR A 132 -27.26 -9.55 -18.87
N ALA A 133 -26.22 -8.74 -18.63
CA ALA A 133 -24.91 -9.24 -18.20
C ALA A 133 -25.01 -9.99 -16.86
N ARG A 134 -25.75 -9.42 -15.89
CA ARG A 134 -26.07 -10.03 -14.60
C ARG A 134 -26.80 -11.35 -14.74
N ALA A 135 -27.84 -11.41 -15.59
CA ALA A 135 -28.57 -12.65 -15.87
C ALA A 135 -27.69 -13.74 -16.51
N ARG A 136 -26.59 -13.35 -17.19
CA ARG A 136 -25.59 -14.25 -17.78
C ARG A 136 -24.45 -14.64 -16.83
N GLY A 137 -24.54 -14.22 -15.55
CA GLY A 137 -23.57 -14.57 -14.51
C GLY A 137 -22.34 -13.68 -14.47
N LEU A 138 -22.34 -12.54 -15.18
CA LEU A 138 -21.29 -11.53 -15.10
C LEU A 138 -21.70 -10.38 -14.18
N PRO A 139 -20.74 -9.71 -13.53
CA PRO A 139 -21.06 -8.66 -12.57
C PRO A 139 -21.66 -7.42 -13.24
N HIS A 140 -21.31 -7.16 -14.50
CA HIS A 140 -21.74 -6.01 -15.30
C HIS A 140 -21.43 -6.22 -16.79
N ASP A 141 -21.94 -5.34 -17.64
CA ASP A 141 -21.61 -5.22 -19.06
C ASP A 141 -20.17 -4.72 -19.29
N ASN A 142 -19.65 -4.85 -20.51
CA ASN A 142 -18.26 -4.50 -20.80
C ASN A 142 -18.07 -2.98 -20.97
N TYR A 143 -17.59 -2.32 -19.93
CA TYR A 143 -17.21 -0.90 -19.95
C TYR A 143 -15.69 -0.67 -20.05
N GLY A 144 -14.94 -1.74 -20.35
CA GLY A 144 -13.50 -1.69 -20.55
C GLY A 144 -13.10 -1.11 -21.91
N PRO A 145 -11.79 -1.14 -22.25
CA PRO A 145 -11.25 -0.62 -23.50
C PRO A 145 -11.95 -1.14 -24.77
N MET A 146 -12.02 -0.31 -25.80
CA MET A 146 -12.68 -0.63 -27.08
C MET A 146 -12.06 -1.80 -27.85
N SER A 147 -10.82 -2.19 -27.53
CA SER A 147 -10.15 -3.30 -28.20
C SER A 147 -9.07 -3.93 -27.31
N TRP A 148 -8.70 -5.17 -27.64
CA TRP A 148 -7.64 -5.92 -26.97
C TRP A 148 -6.82 -6.68 -28.01
N HIS A 149 -5.50 -6.75 -27.81
CA HIS A 149 -4.61 -7.42 -28.75
C HIS A 149 -4.79 -8.94 -28.84
N ASP A 150 -5.42 -9.56 -27.85
CA ASP A 150 -5.58 -11.00 -27.67
C ASP A 150 -6.94 -11.52 -28.16
N GLY A 151 -7.73 -10.69 -28.83
CA GLY A 151 -9.07 -11.06 -29.33
C GLY A 151 -10.15 -11.09 -28.25
N TRP A 152 -9.87 -10.54 -27.05
CA TRP A 152 -10.87 -10.26 -26.03
C TRP A 152 -11.88 -9.20 -26.53
N PRO A 153 -13.18 -9.33 -26.21
CA PRO A 153 -14.18 -8.36 -26.66
C PRO A 153 -13.92 -6.94 -26.13
N GLY A 154 -14.10 -5.94 -26.99
CA GLY A 154 -14.04 -4.53 -26.64
C GLY A 154 -15.30 -4.03 -25.92
N GLY A 155 -15.15 -2.97 -25.12
CA GLY A 155 -16.22 -2.29 -24.40
C GLY A 155 -16.40 -0.83 -24.82
N THR A 156 -17.03 -0.04 -23.94
CA THR A 156 -17.33 1.39 -24.15
C THR A 156 -16.13 2.33 -23.89
N ALA A 157 -15.02 1.81 -23.36
CA ALA A 157 -13.83 2.55 -22.93
C ALA A 157 -14.06 3.56 -21.78
N ASP A 158 -15.10 3.37 -20.97
CA ASP A 158 -15.31 4.20 -19.76
C ASP A 158 -14.20 4.01 -18.73
N ARG A 159 -13.57 2.83 -18.68
CA ARG A 159 -12.39 2.54 -17.85
C ARG A 159 -11.31 1.85 -18.66
N TRP A 160 -10.13 2.44 -18.66
CA TRP A 160 -8.98 1.96 -19.41
C TRP A 160 -7.69 1.98 -18.59
N ASP A 161 -7.82 2.09 -17.26
CA ASP A 161 -6.72 2.12 -16.29
C ASP A 161 -5.77 0.94 -16.53
N TYR A 162 -4.53 1.29 -16.87
CA TYR A 162 -3.47 0.36 -17.26
C TYR A 162 -3.87 -0.67 -18.32
N TRP A 163 -4.67 -0.27 -19.31
CA TRP A 163 -4.74 -1.01 -20.58
C TRP A 163 -3.34 -1.06 -21.23
N GLN A 164 -2.56 0.00 -21.05
CA GLN A 164 -1.13 0.12 -21.31
C GLN A 164 -0.46 0.79 -20.11
N VAL A 165 0.81 0.52 -19.85
CA VAL A 165 1.59 1.24 -18.82
C VAL A 165 2.25 2.49 -19.43
N LYS A 166 2.68 2.39 -20.69
CA LYS A 166 3.30 3.44 -21.49
C LYS A 166 2.61 3.55 -22.86
N PRO A 167 2.65 4.71 -23.54
CA PRO A 167 1.97 4.88 -24.82
C PRO A 167 2.51 3.96 -25.93
N THR A 168 3.76 3.51 -25.79
CA THR A 168 4.42 2.58 -26.72
C THR A 168 4.07 1.11 -26.49
N ASP A 169 3.42 0.77 -25.39
CA ASP A 169 3.06 -0.62 -25.10
C ASP A 169 2.01 -1.10 -26.10
N ARG A 170 1.90 -2.41 -26.32
CA ARG A 170 0.77 -2.93 -27.09
C ARG A 170 -0.51 -2.85 -26.26
N GLY A 171 -1.58 -2.38 -26.88
CA GLY A 171 -2.90 -2.25 -26.24
C GLY A 171 -3.37 -3.53 -25.57
N GLY A 172 -3.63 -3.49 -24.27
CA GLY A 172 -4.13 -4.61 -23.47
C GLY A 172 -3.06 -5.44 -22.77
N GLU A 173 -1.78 -5.09 -22.89
CA GLU A 173 -0.68 -5.77 -22.17
C GLU A 173 -0.41 -5.19 -20.77
N GLY A 174 -0.99 -4.03 -20.43
CA GLY A 174 -0.61 -3.30 -19.21
C GLY A 174 -0.74 -4.11 -17.92
N GLY A 175 -1.82 -4.87 -17.75
CA GLY A 175 -2.00 -5.74 -16.58
C GLY A 175 -0.92 -6.83 -16.46
N GLU A 176 -0.52 -7.45 -17.56
CA GLU A 176 0.54 -8.48 -17.52
C GLU A 176 1.92 -7.88 -17.32
N ILE A 177 2.19 -6.69 -17.85
CA ILE A 177 3.41 -5.92 -17.56
C ILE A 177 3.54 -5.68 -16.05
N LEU A 178 2.47 -5.20 -15.41
CA LEU A 178 2.43 -4.93 -13.98
C LEU A 178 2.58 -6.21 -13.15
N ARG A 179 1.82 -7.27 -13.46
CA ARG A 179 1.93 -8.56 -12.76
C ARG A 179 3.33 -9.16 -12.86
N ARG A 180 3.96 -9.12 -14.03
CA ARG A 180 5.34 -9.61 -14.21
C ARG A 180 6.33 -8.85 -13.32
N LYS A 181 6.20 -7.53 -13.24
CA LYS A 181 7.02 -6.69 -12.38
C LYS A 181 6.80 -6.99 -10.89
N ILE A 182 5.55 -7.18 -10.47
CA ILE A 182 5.22 -7.59 -9.10
C ILE A 182 5.84 -8.95 -8.77
N ARG A 183 5.76 -9.94 -9.68
CA ARG A 183 6.42 -11.25 -9.49
C ARG A 183 7.93 -11.12 -9.26
N GLN A 184 8.60 -10.31 -10.08
CA GLN A 184 10.04 -10.06 -9.94
C GLN A 184 10.39 -9.45 -8.57
N LEU A 185 9.59 -8.48 -8.09
CA LEU A 185 9.77 -7.87 -6.76
C LEU A 185 9.46 -8.87 -5.62
N MET A 186 8.58 -9.84 -5.87
CA MET A 186 8.28 -10.90 -4.91
C MET A 186 9.38 -11.97 -4.84
N GLU A 187 10.05 -12.26 -5.94
CA GLU A 187 11.15 -13.23 -6.04
C GLU A 187 12.45 -12.74 -5.38
N VAL A 188 12.58 -11.44 -5.13
CA VAL A 188 13.64 -10.93 -4.25
C VAL A 188 13.46 -11.60 -2.88
N PRO A 189 14.41 -12.46 -2.45
CA PRO A 189 14.32 -13.11 -1.16
C PRO A 189 14.25 -12.04 -0.09
N ILE A 190 13.43 -12.27 0.93
CA ILE A 190 13.58 -11.58 2.21
C ILE A 190 15.05 -11.75 2.57
N SER A 191 15.82 -10.65 2.68
CA SER A 191 17.24 -10.75 2.97
C SER A 191 17.40 -11.59 4.23
N LYS A 192 18.39 -12.48 4.26
CA LYS A 192 18.73 -13.26 5.46
C LYS A 192 19.27 -12.36 6.60
N GLU A 193 19.24 -11.05 6.42
CA GLU A 193 19.64 -10.08 7.43
C GLU A 193 18.55 -9.99 8.50
N ALA A 194 18.85 -10.66 9.61
CA ALA A 194 18.33 -10.36 10.93
C ALA A 194 16.80 -10.20 11.04
N THR A 195 16.07 -11.25 10.66
CA THR A 195 14.73 -11.50 11.23
C THR A 195 14.78 -11.64 12.76
N GLN A 196 16.00 -11.78 13.29
CA GLN A 196 16.38 -11.82 14.68
C GLN A 196 17.25 -10.62 15.07
N LEU A 197 16.91 -9.94 16.18
CA LEU A 197 17.70 -8.84 16.76
C LEU A 197 19.15 -9.26 17.05
N SER A 198 19.36 -10.51 17.47
CA SER A 198 20.68 -11.06 17.75
C SER A 198 21.62 -11.11 16.54
N GLN A 199 21.05 -11.05 15.34
CA GLN A 199 21.78 -11.06 14.07
C GLN A 199 22.03 -9.64 13.54
N LEU A 200 21.42 -8.60 14.14
CA LEU A 200 21.75 -7.22 13.79
C LEU A 200 23.18 -6.93 14.26
N PRO A 201 24.07 -6.42 13.38
CA PRO A 201 25.45 -6.19 13.76
C PRO A 201 25.53 -5.16 14.90
N LYS A 202 26.21 -5.48 15.99
CA LYS A 202 26.40 -4.53 17.12
C LYS A 202 27.04 -3.23 16.67
N GLN A 203 27.89 -3.26 15.64
CA GLN A 203 28.47 -2.04 15.08
C GLN A 203 27.41 -1.10 14.46
N ASN A 204 26.19 -1.55 14.20
CA ASN A 204 25.11 -0.74 13.67
C ASN A 204 24.23 -0.13 14.77
N GLU A 205 24.50 -0.40 16.05
CA GLU A 205 23.78 0.22 17.16
C GLU A 205 23.95 1.75 17.13
N CYS A 206 22.84 2.43 17.36
CA CYS A 206 22.73 3.87 17.44
C CYS A 206 22.05 4.25 18.74
N ARG A 207 22.71 5.01 19.62
CA ARG A 207 22.10 5.44 20.88
C ARG A 207 21.09 6.54 20.61
N ILE A 208 19.89 6.41 21.17
CA ILE A 208 18.82 7.39 20.99
C ILE A 208 18.60 8.13 22.30
N PHE A 209 18.65 9.45 22.23
CA PHE A 209 18.43 10.37 23.34
C PHE A 209 17.15 11.16 23.12
N TYR A 210 16.41 11.40 24.20
CA TYR A 210 15.35 12.38 24.25
C TYR A 210 15.76 13.47 25.25
N GLY A 211 15.97 14.69 24.77
CA GLY A 211 16.69 15.71 25.54
C GLY A 211 18.11 15.25 25.90
N SER A 212 18.44 15.24 27.18
CA SER A 212 19.74 14.78 27.70
C SER A 212 19.77 13.31 28.07
N GLN A 213 18.61 12.64 28.16
CA GLN A 213 18.51 11.26 28.62
C GLN A 213 18.61 10.28 27.45
N GLN A 214 19.48 9.27 27.57
CA GLN A 214 19.45 8.13 26.67
C GLN A 214 18.20 7.31 26.98
N ILE A 215 17.34 7.10 25.98
CA ILE A 215 16.07 6.38 26.15
C ILE A 215 16.14 4.93 25.64
N CYS A 216 16.89 4.67 24.57
CA CYS A 216 16.96 3.35 23.95
C CYS A 216 18.12 3.22 22.96
N LEU A 217 18.24 2.02 22.36
CA LEU A 217 19.12 1.73 21.23
C LEU A 217 18.27 1.54 19.96
N GLY A 218 18.67 2.23 18.90
CA GLY A 218 18.24 1.94 17.52
C GLY A 218 19.33 1.20 16.75
N TYR A 219 19.03 0.87 15.50
CA TYR A 219 19.91 0.14 14.58
C TYR A 219 19.91 0.80 13.21
N ILE A 220 21.10 1.07 12.68
CA ILE A 220 21.28 1.52 11.31
C ILE A 220 21.17 0.30 10.39
N MET A 221 20.15 0.30 9.53
CA MET A 221 19.85 -0.82 8.64
C MET A 221 20.58 -0.67 7.29
N ALA A 222 20.40 -1.64 6.38
CA ALA A 222 21.09 -1.71 5.07
C ALA A 222 20.83 -0.50 4.15
N ASP A 223 19.78 0.28 4.43
CA ASP A 223 19.44 1.53 3.76
C ASP A 223 20.12 2.77 4.38
N ASN A 224 21.05 2.56 5.31
CA ASN A 224 21.74 3.60 6.08
C ASN A 224 20.82 4.48 6.94
N ARG A 225 19.65 3.99 7.32
CA ARG A 225 18.71 4.72 8.19
C ARG A 225 18.53 4.02 9.53
N CYS A 226 18.25 4.81 10.56
CA CYS A 226 18.10 4.31 11.92
C CYS A 226 16.65 3.88 12.20
N TYR A 227 16.49 2.63 12.59
CA TYR A 227 15.25 2.03 13.04
C TYR A 227 15.30 1.75 14.54
N VAL A 228 14.18 1.95 15.24
CA VAL A 228 14.09 1.78 16.70
C VAL A 228 12.86 0.97 17.06
N ARG A 229 12.94 0.19 18.14
CA ARG A 229 11.75 -0.49 18.69
C ARG A 229 10.72 0.54 19.11
N LEU A 230 9.52 0.43 18.56
CA LEU A 230 8.42 1.37 18.80
C LEU A 230 8.13 1.51 20.30
N ARG A 231 8.05 0.38 21.02
CA ARG A 231 7.79 0.36 22.48
C ARG A 231 8.80 1.14 23.32
N GLU A 232 9.99 1.39 22.80
CA GLU A 232 11.09 2.03 23.53
C GLU A 232 11.19 3.53 23.22
N ILE A 233 10.73 3.98 22.04
CA ILE A 233 10.77 5.40 21.65
C ILE A 233 9.50 6.17 22.05
N ILE A 234 8.37 5.48 22.26
CA ILE A 234 7.09 6.12 22.60
C ILE A 234 6.92 6.64 24.05
N PRO A 235 7.55 6.06 25.10
CA PRO A 235 7.26 6.45 26.49
C PRO A 235 7.51 7.94 26.82
N PRO A 236 8.59 8.60 26.32
CA PRO A 236 8.82 10.03 26.57
C PRO A 236 7.72 10.96 26.03
N LEU A 237 6.90 10.48 25.09
CA LEU A 237 5.78 11.22 24.52
C LEU A 237 4.44 10.92 25.23
N GLY A 238 4.44 10.09 26.29
CA GLY A 238 3.23 9.67 26.97
C GLY A 238 2.32 8.75 26.13
N ILE A 239 2.84 8.22 25.01
CA ILE A 239 2.12 7.30 24.13
C ILE A 239 2.21 5.88 24.70
N ARG A 240 1.10 5.15 24.70
CA ARG A 240 1.04 3.75 25.15
C ARG A 240 0.70 2.80 24.01
N ILE A 241 1.09 1.54 24.13
CA ILE A 241 0.62 0.47 23.24
C ILE A 241 -0.81 0.09 23.63
N GLY A 242 -1.70 0.10 22.65
CA GLY A 242 -3.05 -0.45 22.75
C GLY A 242 -3.12 -1.83 22.11
N GLU A 243 -4.19 -2.06 21.34
CA GLU A 243 -4.41 -3.33 20.64
C GLU A 243 -3.39 -3.58 19.53
N PHE A 244 -3.15 -4.85 19.22
CA PHE A 244 -2.31 -5.24 18.09
C PHE A 244 -2.83 -6.53 17.47
N GLN A 245 -2.53 -6.73 16.18
CA GLN A 245 -2.89 -7.92 15.43
C GLN A 245 -1.68 -8.49 14.70
N GLY A 246 -1.51 -9.81 14.81
CA GLY A 246 -0.53 -10.58 14.04
C GLY A 246 -1.09 -11.09 12.71
N GLY A 247 -0.49 -12.14 12.15
CA GLY A 247 -1.00 -12.78 10.93
C GLY A 247 -0.71 -11.98 9.66
N SER A 248 -1.61 -12.07 8.67
CA SER A 248 -1.37 -11.50 7.34
C SER A 248 -1.51 -9.98 7.27
N LEU A 249 -2.48 -9.42 7.99
CA LEU A 249 -2.67 -7.96 8.11
C LEU A 249 -2.26 -7.55 9.52
N ARG A 250 -1.00 -7.15 9.66
CA ARG A 250 -0.40 -6.82 10.95
C ARG A 250 -0.58 -5.35 11.26
N PHE A 251 -1.06 -5.06 12.47
CA PHE A 251 -1.10 -3.69 12.95
C PHE A 251 -0.77 -3.59 14.44
N ILE A 252 -0.41 -2.38 14.85
CA ILE A 252 -0.36 -1.95 16.24
C ILE A 252 -1.11 -0.63 16.38
N ASN A 253 -1.97 -0.55 17.38
CA ASN A 253 -2.69 0.65 17.78
C ASN A 253 -1.95 1.30 18.95
N LEU A 254 -1.71 2.60 18.86
CA LEU A 254 -1.16 3.42 19.92
C LEU A 254 -2.26 4.27 20.55
N LEU A 255 -2.11 4.57 21.84
CA LEU A 255 -3.07 5.36 22.62
C LEU A 255 -2.38 6.62 23.13
N SER A 256 -2.88 7.79 22.74
CA SER A 256 -2.35 9.10 23.14
C SER A 256 -3.31 10.24 22.81
N GLU A 257 -3.21 11.36 23.54
CA GLU A 257 -3.87 12.63 23.12
C GLU A 257 -3.11 13.32 21.97
N LEU A 258 -1.90 12.87 21.65
CA LEU A 258 -1.13 13.39 20.52
C LEU A 258 -1.79 12.99 19.19
N VAL A 259 -1.90 13.95 18.29
CA VAL A 259 -2.41 13.74 16.94
C VAL A 259 -1.24 13.67 15.96
N PRO A 260 -0.99 12.50 15.31
CA PRO A 260 0.00 12.39 14.25
C PRO A 260 -0.33 13.34 13.08
N ARG A 261 0.68 13.68 12.29
CA ARG A 261 0.52 14.58 11.15
C ARG A 261 0.07 13.86 9.88
N TYR A 262 0.10 12.52 9.86
CA TYR A 262 -0.25 11.69 8.70
C TYR A 262 0.56 12.12 7.46
N LEU A 263 1.85 12.30 7.68
CA LEU A 263 2.81 12.68 6.66
C LEU A 263 2.97 11.56 5.64
N VAL A 264 3.78 11.87 4.65
CA VAL A 264 4.26 10.90 3.68
C VAL A 264 5.23 9.94 4.37
N ASP A 265 4.95 8.65 4.26
CA ASP A 265 5.89 7.61 4.67
C ASP A 265 7.13 7.63 3.75
N SER A 266 8.32 7.61 4.36
CA SER A 266 9.52 7.25 3.62
C SER A 266 9.43 5.78 3.19
N PRO A 267 10.01 5.38 2.05
CA PRO A 267 10.13 3.96 1.69
C PRO A 267 10.76 3.19 2.86
N ILE A 268 10.25 2.04 3.27
CA ILE A 268 10.83 1.27 4.39
C ILE A 268 11.90 0.30 3.89
N VAL A 269 12.91 0.00 4.72
CA VAL A 269 13.90 -1.04 4.44
C VAL A 269 13.20 -2.36 4.03
N SER A 270 13.59 -2.88 2.88
CA SER A 270 13.04 -4.14 2.35
C SER A 270 13.51 -5.34 3.16
N GLY A 271 12.81 -6.47 3.05
CA GLY A 271 13.25 -7.72 3.66
C GLY A 271 12.69 -7.97 5.06
N PHE A 272 11.70 -7.20 5.49
CA PHE A 272 11.02 -7.42 6.77
C PHE A 272 9.51 -7.45 6.56
N PRO A 273 8.75 -8.25 7.35
CA PRO A 273 7.31 -8.13 7.40
C PRO A 273 6.94 -6.72 7.87
N LEU A 274 5.96 -6.07 7.21
CA LEU A 274 5.54 -4.72 7.60
C LEU A 274 4.39 -4.77 8.61
N VAL A 275 4.29 -3.72 9.42
CA VAL A 275 3.27 -3.52 10.45
C VAL A 275 2.70 -2.11 10.29
N ASP A 276 1.40 -2.01 10.11
CA ASP A 276 0.72 -0.71 10.07
C ASP A 276 0.52 -0.16 11.49
N ILE A 277 0.75 1.15 11.67
CA ILE A 277 0.73 1.79 12.98
C ILE A 277 -0.40 2.82 12.99
N TYR A 278 -1.35 2.63 13.91
CA TYR A 278 -2.51 3.48 14.10
C TYR A 278 -2.38 4.27 15.40
N MET A 279 -3.05 5.42 15.46
CA MET A 279 -3.25 6.17 16.70
C MET A 279 -4.75 6.21 17.00
N ASN A 280 -5.12 5.88 18.24
CA ASN A 280 -6.50 5.87 18.74
C ASN A 280 -7.47 5.21 17.75
N ARG A 281 -7.06 4.07 17.19
CA ARG A 281 -7.81 3.36 16.15
C ARG A 281 -9.25 3.11 16.60
N PRO A 282 -10.27 3.69 15.94
CA PRO A 282 -11.67 3.46 16.30
C PRO A 282 -12.07 2.02 16.01
N GLN A 283 -12.69 1.35 16.99
CA GLN A 283 -13.11 -0.06 16.88
C GLN A 283 -14.50 -0.29 17.49
N ASP A 284 -15.24 -1.25 16.93
CA ASP A 284 -16.50 -1.74 17.50
C ASP A 284 -16.24 -2.70 18.66
N ILE A 285 -17.31 -3.18 19.30
CA ILE A 285 -17.22 -4.09 20.45
C ILE A 285 -16.59 -5.44 20.07
N GLU A 286 -16.57 -5.78 18.78
CA GLU A 286 -15.92 -6.95 18.21
C GLU A 286 -14.48 -6.68 17.72
N GLY A 287 -13.95 -5.47 17.93
CA GLY A 287 -12.59 -5.07 17.55
C GLY A 287 -12.41 -4.73 16.07
N ASN A 288 -13.49 -4.64 15.27
CA ASN A 288 -13.39 -4.25 13.87
C ASN A 288 -13.24 -2.73 13.75
N PRO A 289 -12.47 -2.23 12.76
CA PRO A 289 -12.33 -0.80 12.56
C PRO A 289 -13.68 -0.12 12.25
N ILE A 290 -13.98 0.97 12.94
CA ILE A 290 -15.12 1.86 12.67
C ILE A 290 -14.63 3.03 11.82
N GLY A 291 -14.38 2.79 10.54
CA GLY A 291 -14.14 3.84 9.54
C GLY A 291 -15.16 3.76 8.43
N ASP A 292 -15.35 4.87 7.72
CA ASP A 292 -16.13 4.90 6.48
C ASP A 292 -15.36 5.60 5.36
N GLU A 293 -15.99 5.77 4.18
CA GLU A 293 -15.33 6.43 3.05
C GLU A 293 -15.01 7.92 3.34
N GLN A 294 -15.76 8.61 4.21
CA GLN A 294 -15.54 10.00 4.55
C GLN A 294 -14.49 10.17 5.66
N GLN A 295 -14.45 9.22 6.59
CA GLN A 295 -13.53 9.18 7.72
C GLN A 295 -12.89 7.79 7.84
N PRO A 296 -12.01 7.41 6.90
CA PRO A 296 -11.36 6.12 6.95
C PRO A 296 -10.34 6.07 8.08
N VAL A 297 -10.22 4.91 8.71
CA VAL A 297 -9.17 4.66 9.70
C VAL A 297 -7.84 4.55 8.96
N ARG A 298 -6.95 5.50 9.24
CA ARG A 298 -5.67 5.64 8.55
C ARG A 298 -4.52 5.18 9.45
N PRO A 299 -3.61 4.33 8.95
CA PRO A 299 -2.32 4.22 9.61
C PRO A 299 -1.59 5.55 9.43
N PHE A 300 -0.95 6.03 10.49
CA PHE A 300 -0.15 7.27 10.40
C PHE A 300 1.29 6.99 9.99
N MET A 301 1.75 5.75 10.16
CA MET A 301 3.02 5.30 9.64
C MET A 301 3.05 3.78 9.50
N GLN A 302 4.10 3.27 8.86
CA GLN A 302 4.39 1.85 8.81
C GLN A 302 5.73 1.53 9.49
N GLY A 303 5.81 0.34 10.08
CA GLY A 303 7.02 -0.20 10.69
C GLY A 303 7.41 -1.55 10.09
N ILE A 304 8.52 -2.08 10.56
CA ILE A 304 8.99 -3.44 10.25
C ILE A 304 8.86 -4.33 11.49
N LEU A 305 8.62 -5.62 11.29
CA LEU A 305 8.63 -6.61 12.33
C LEU A 305 9.99 -7.31 12.37
N VAL A 306 10.68 -7.22 13.51
CA VAL A 306 11.91 -7.96 13.79
C VAL A 306 11.70 -8.70 15.10
N GLU A 307 11.78 -10.04 15.09
CA GLU A 307 11.73 -10.85 16.31
C GLU A 307 10.49 -10.55 17.20
N ASN A 308 9.31 -10.43 16.59
CA ASN A 308 8.03 -10.04 17.21
C ASN A 308 8.00 -8.62 17.82
N SER A 309 9.00 -7.79 17.54
CA SER A 309 9.03 -6.38 17.92
C SER A 309 8.79 -5.50 16.69
N THR A 310 7.95 -4.49 16.84
CA THR A 310 7.73 -3.47 15.81
C THR A 310 8.83 -2.43 15.88
N PHE A 311 9.52 -2.19 14.77
CA PHE A 311 10.52 -1.14 14.61
C PHE A 311 10.01 -0.07 13.66
N VAL A 312 10.37 1.17 13.93
CA VAL A 312 10.00 2.33 13.12
C VAL A 312 11.22 3.12 12.70
N LEU A 313 11.14 3.74 11.53
CA LEU A 313 12.14 4.69 11.06
C LEU A 313 12.09 5.93 11.96
N VAL A 314 13.22 6.24 12.62
CA VAL A 314 13.28 7.33 13.61
C VAL A 314 12.92 8.68 13.00
N ALA A 315 13.35 8.93 11.76
CA ALA A 315 13.09 10.18 11.05
C ALA A 315 11.58 10.41 10.83
N ASP A 316 10.87 9.40 10.32
CA ASP A 316 9.43 9.47 10.07
C ASP A 316 8.66 9.59 11.39
N PHE A 317 9.03 8.80 12.41
CA PHE A 317 8.44 8.91 13.75
C PHE A 317 8.58 10.34 14.32
N CYS A 318 9.76 10.95 14.21
CA CYS A 318 9.96 12.33 14.65
C CYS A 318 9.12 13.31 13.82
N GLY A 319 9.05 13.11 12.49
CA GLY A 319 8.24 13.91 11.59
C GLY A 319 6.76 13.94 11.98
N GLU A 320 6.19 12.76 12.24
CA GLU A 320 4.79 12.57 12.63
C GLU A 320 4.41 13.37 13.88
N PHE A 321 5.26 13.36 14.90
CA PHE A 321 5.03 14.07 16.16
C PHE A 321 5.65 15.47 16.20
N GLY A 322 6.17 15.97 15.07
CA GLY A 322 6.75 17.30 15.00
C GLY A 322 8.03 17.49 15.81
N LEU A 323 8.72 16.41 16.14
CA LEU A 323 9.97 16.44 16.91
C LEU A 323 11.13 16.85 16.00
N SER A 324 12.10 17.54 16.58
CA SER A 324 13.40 17.75 15.92
C SER A 324 14.32 16.58 16.25
N PHE A 325 15.20 16.21 15.32
CA PHE A 325 16.25 15.24 15.58
C PHE A 325 17.56 15.61 14.89
N SER A 326 18.68 15.20 15.48
CA SER A 326 20.02 15.35 14.90
C SER A 326 20.80 14.05 15.03
N PHE A 327 21.56 13.68 14.00
CA PHE A 327 22.45 12.51 14.01
C PHE A 327 23.92 12.95 14.14
N SER A 328 24.67 12.32 15.05
CA SER A 328 26.12 12.41 15.14
C SER A 328 26.74 11.09 14.69
N GLY A 329 27.46 11.13 13.56
CA GLY A 329 28.14 9.96 12.99
C GLY A 329 29.35 9.49 13.79
N ALA A 330 30.05 10.40 14.47
CA ALA A 330 31.23 10.08 15.29
C ALA A 330 30.88 9.13 16.44
N ASP A 331 29.75 9.39 17.10
CA ASP A 331 29.34 8.69 18.32
C ASP A 331 28.15 7.75 18.11
N LYS A 332 27.65 7.66 16.87
CA LYS A 332 26.42 6.97 16.46
C LYS A 332 25.27 7.29 17.42
N THR A 333 24.92 8.57 17.49
CA THR A 333 23.84 9.04 18.37
C THR A 333 22.79 9.82 17.59
N ILE A 334 21.53 9.61 17.95
CA ILE A 334 20.42 10.48 17.57
C ILE A 334 19.93 11.19 18.81
N ARG A 335 19.80 12.51 18.74
CA ARG A 335 19.17 13.33 19.78
C ARG A 335 17.85 13.85 19.27
N ILE A 336 16.77 13.52 19.98
CA ILE A 336 15.40 13.93 19.70
C ILE A 336 15.01 15.00 20.71
N GLN A 337 14.36 16.06 20.25
CA GLN A 337 13.88 17.14 21.11
C GLN A 337 12.46 17.58 20.66
N PRO A 338 11.57 17.95 21.61
CA PRO A 338 10.39 18.74 21.29
C PRO A 338 10.78 19.96 20.46
N LYS A 339 9.92 20.36 19.53
CA LYS A 339 10.05 21.65 18.86
C LYS A 339 9.48 22.78 19.70
#